data_AF-A0A1W0VX97-F1
#
_entry.id   AF-A0A1W0VX97-F1
#
_cell.length_a   1.000
_cell.length_b   1.000
_cell.length_c   1.000
_cell.angle_alpha   90.00
_cell.angle_beta   90.00
_cell.angle_gamma   90.00
#
_symmetry.space_group_name_H-M   'P 1'
#
loop_
_entity.id
_entity.type
_entity.pdbx_description
1 polymer ?
#
loop_
_entity_poly.entity_id
_entity_poly.type
_entity_poly.pdbx_seq_one_letter_code
_entity_poly.pdbx_strand_id
1 'polypeptide(L)'
;MSVTGTGTGISTGMDSPLGDGDGGNSSPDGGHGDGDGGIFVPTGTGMGSHPPMENSPLPSLVPLQPSWDERIFIQTGFRAHTSSFAPDPPLISTRISRAAPAPAPAPMDLPVVDLAPYLRAAAGDAAPAGEEELRTLCATVSASLRDTGALLVMDPRCSAADNDRFLDVVESYFARSADAKRLQERPHLHYQVGVTPEGVEVPRSLVDKNMQEKIRSMPEEFQPATPKGPDPKWRYMWRVGPRPANTRFKELNSEPVIPEGLPEWKETMDSWGSKMISAIEVVAEMAAIGFGLSKDAFTSLMKEGPHLLAPTGSDLQRHGSEGTVFAGFHYDLNFLTIHGRSRFPGLNIWLRNGKKMEVKVPVGCLLIQSGKQLEWLTGGDCLAGMHEVVVSKRTLDAIALAKEQNRSLWRVSSTLFAHIASDAILKPLGHFAEAPDAHSYPPICAGDYVEQELSVINLKGKDGV
;
A
#
# COMPACT_ATOMS: atom_id res chain seq x y z
N MET A 1 16.17 -6.31 -68.39
CA MET A 1 17.40 -5.74 -67.80
C MET A 1 17.68 -6.56 -66.53
N SER A 2 18.31 -7.74 -66.63
CA SER A 2 19.77 -7.99 -66.53
C SER A 2 20.38 -7.47 -65.21
N VAL A 3 21.05 -8.23 -64.34
CA VAL A 3 21.74 -9.52 -64.46
C VAL A 3 22.12 -10.04 -63.05
N THR A 4 21.92 -11.34 -62.82
CA THR A 4 22.59 -12.38 -61.98
C THR A 4 23.64 -12.02 -60.90
N GLY A 5 23.67 -12.66 -59.72
CA GLY A 5 24.28 -14.00 -59.41
C GLY A 5 25.44 -13.76 -58.41
N THR A 6 25.88 -14.61 -57.46
CA THR A 6 25.95 -16.07 -57.20
C THR A 6 26.31 -16.24 -55.70
N GLY A 7 25.84 -17.22 -54.93
CA GLY A 7 26.37 -18.61 -54.85
C GLY A 7 27.49 -18.75 -53.79
N THR A 8 27.22 -19.28 -52.58
CA THR A 8 27.54 -20.64 -52.06
C THR A 8 28.79 -20.75 -51.17
N GLY A 9 28.68 -21.49 -50.05
CA GLY A 9 29.83 -22.09 -49.34
C GLY A 9 29.55 -22.56 -47.89
N ILE A 10 29.32 -23.86 -47.72
CA ILE A 10 29.32 -24.61 -46.44
C ILE A 10 30.63 -25.44 -46.38
N SER A 11 31.28 -25.54 -45.21
CA SER A 11 32.16 -26.65 -44.76
C SER A 11 32.64 -26.35 -43.32
N THR A 12 32.26 -27.08 -42.27
CA THR A 12 32.85 -28.33 -41.72
C THR A 12 34.38 -28.37 -41.60
N GLY A 13 34.88 -28.72 -40.40
CA GLY A 13 36.27 -29.17 -40.19
C GLY A 13 36.79 -28.94 -38.76
N MET A 14 36.78 -30.00 -37.95
CA MET A 14 37.59 -30.18 -36.74
C MET A 14 39.09 -30.25 -37.11
N ASP A 15 39.97 -29.78 -36.22
CA ASP A 15 41.10 -30.57 -35.67
C ASP A 15 42.01 -29.70 -34.78
N SER A 16 42.23 -30.17 -33.54
CA SER A 16 43.35 -29.83 -32.63
C SER A 16 44.63 -30.56 -33.11
N PRO A 17 45.87 -30.44 -32.52
CA PRO A 17 46.14 -30.76 -31.10
C PRO A 17 47.44 -30.18 -30.44
N LEU A 18 47.68 -30.61 -29.18
CA LEU A 18 48.93 -30.68 -28.37
C LEU A 18 49.42 -29.37 -27.71
N GLY A 19 49.86 -29.29 -26.45
CA GLY A 19 50.17 -30.19 -25.32
C GLY A 19 50.75 -29.27 -24.20
N ASP A 20 51.05 -29.58 -22.95
CA ASP A 20 51.09 -30.78 -22.11
C ASP A 20 51.23 -30.33 -20.63
N GLY A 21 50.84 -31.21 -19.70
CA GLY A 21 51.53 -31.44 -18.43
C GLY A 21 50.76 -31.12 -17.14
N ASP A 22 50.72 -31.93 -16.08
CA ASP A 22 50.87 -33.37 -15.81
C ASP A 22 50.49 -33.59 -14.31
N GLY A 23 50.06 -34.81 -13.95
CA GLY A 23 50.04 -35.38 -12.60
C GLY A 23 48.75 -35.17 -11.78
N GLY A 24 48.02 -36.18 -11.27
CA GLY A 24 48.20 -37.63 -11.11
C GLY A 24 47.33 -38.05 -9.91
N ASN A 25 46.16 -38.64 -10.11
CA ASN A 25 45.80 -40.06 -10.00
C ASN A 25 45.99 -40.72 -8.61
N SER A 26 44.90 -41.17 -7.97
CA SER A 26 44.70 -42.60 -7.64
C SER A 26 43.35 -42.88 -6.96
N SER A 27 42.79 -44.03 -7.36
CA SER A 27 41.44 -44.60 -7.19
C SER A 27 41.26 -45.44 -5.91
N PRO A 28 40.06 -46.02 -5.66
CA PRO A 28 39.65 -46.69 -4.42
C PRO A 28 39.56 -48.23 -4.51
N ASP A 29 39.46 -48.88 -3.34
CA ASP A 29 38.93 -50.24 -3.07
C ASP A 29 38.84 -50.36 -1.52
N GLY A 30 37.94 -51.07 -0.82
CA GLY A 30 37.00 -52.15 -1.13
C GLY A 30 37.07 -53.20 0.00
N GLY A 31 35.94 -53.59 0.63
CA GLY A 31 35.79 -54.74 1.55
C GLY A 31 35.09 -54.41 2.89
N HIS A 32 33.79 -54.72 3.10
CA HIS A 32 33.13 -55.98 3.51
C HIS A 32 33.53 -56.56 4.89
N GLY A 33 32.53 -56.72 5.77
CA GLY A 33 32.60 -57.46 7.04
C GLY A 33 31.31 -57.32 7.87
N ASP A 34 30.48 -58.36 7.84
CA ASP A 34 29.23 -58.57 8.59
C ASP A 34 29.42 -58.69 10.12
N GLY A 35 28.34 -58.50 10.91
CA GLY A 35 28.31 -58.96 12.31
C GLY A 35 27.15 -58.46 13.18
N ASP A 36 26.20 -59.35 13.46
CA ASP A 36 25.03 -59.27 14.34
C ASP A 36 25.23 -58.74 15.78
N GLY A 37 24.11 -58.26 16.37
CA GLY A 37 23.75 -58.70 17.73
C GLY A 37 23.32 -57.66 18.77
N GLY A 38 22.03 -57.66 19.12
CA GLY A 38 21.61 -57.84 20.53
C GLY A 38 21.48 -56.63 21.47
N ILE A 39 20.25 -56.10 21.55
CA ILE A 39 19.43 -55.77 22.74
C ILE A 39 20.14 -55.72 24.13
N PHE A 40 20.02 -54.60 24.85
CA PHE A 40 19.76 -54.62 26.31
C PHE A 40 19.05 -53.35 26.81
N VAL A 41 17.97 -53.57 27.57
CA VAL A 41 17.18 -52.61 28.34
C VAL A 41 17.61 -52.73 29.82
N PRO A 42 17.42 -51.70 30.66
CA PRO A 42 16.90 -52.01 31.99
C PRO A 42 15.70 -51.15 32.39
N THR A 43 14.76 -51.85 33.01
CA THR A 43 13.48 -51.44 33.58
C THR A 43 13.56 -51.19 35.09
N GLY A 44 12.74 -50.25 35.58
CA GLY A 44 12.03 -50.27 36.90
C GLY A 44 12.87 -50.04 38.16
N THR A 45 12.38 -49.50 39.30
CA THR A 45 11.05 -49.13 39.82
C THR A 45 11.28 -48.52 41.22
N GLY A 46 10.39 -47.63 41.71
CA GLY A 46 10.27 -47.36 43.16
C GLY A 46 9.44 -46.14 43.54
N MET A 47 8.22 -46.37 44.04
CA MET A 47 7.29 -45.37 44.59
C MET A 47 7.73 -44.81 45.96
N GLY A 48 7.26 -43.60 46.31
CA GLY A 48 7.27 -43.10 47.68
C GLY A 48 6.57 -41.73 47.89
N SER A 49 5.28 -41.77 48.26
CA SER A 49 4.55 -40.94 49.25
C SER A 49 4.81 -39.42 49.43
N HIS A 50 3.73 -38.62 49.32
CA HIS A 50 3.56 -37.20 49.77
C HIS A 50 3.58 -37.02 51.31
N PRO A 51 3.86 -35.79 51.83
CA PRO A 51 2.80 -34.84 52.26
C PRO A 51 3.09 -33.33 52.00
N PRO A 52 2.16 -32.39 52.29
CA PRO A 52 1.96 -31.12 51.56
C PRO A 52 2.41 -29.84 52.30
N MET A 53 2.57 -28.73 51.57
CA MET A 53 2.44 -27.33 52.04
C MET A 53 2.18 -26.44 50.80
N GLU A 54 1.04 -25.77 50.62
CA GLU A 54 0.45 -24.60 51.30
C GLU A 54 0.50 -23.38 50.36
N ASN A 55 -0.59 -22.61 50.37
CA ASN A 55 -0.98 -21.63 49.36
C ASN A 55 -0.14 -20.34 49.36
N SER A 56 0.03 -19.73 48.18
CA SER A 56 -0.08 -18.27 48.01
C SER A 56 -0.49 -17.90 46.57
N PRO A 57 -1.42 -16.96 46.35
CA PRO A 57 -2.00 -16.69 45.04
C PRO A 57 -1.18 -15.69 44.22
N LEU A 58 -1.15 -15.93 42.90
CA LEU A 58 -0.70 -14.99 41.87
C LEU A 58 -1.55 -13.72 41.90
N PRO A 59 -0.97 -12.52 41.77
CA PRO A 59 -1.74 -11.29 41.71
C PRO A 59 -2.53 -11.20 40.39
N SER A 60 -3.82 -10.92 40.54
CA SER A 60 -4.77 -10.63 39.48
C SER A 60 -4.29 -9.50 38.56
N LEU A 61 -4.17 -9.78 37.27
CA LEU A 61 -4.06 -8.77 36.24
C LEU A 61 -5.40 -8.01 36.15
N VAL A 62 -5.36 -6.75 36.58
CA VAL A 62 -6.43 -5.78 36.34
C VAL A 62 -6.35 -5.36 34.87
N PRO A 63 -7.40 -5.55 34.05
CA PRO A 63 -7.40 -5.03 32.69
C PRO A 63 -7.51 -3.49 32.74
N LEU A 64 -6.42 -2.81 32.36
CA LEU A 64 -6.38 -1.39 32.07
C LEU A 64 -7.22 -1.13 30.81
N GLN A 65 -8.35 -0.44 30.97
CA GLN A 65 -9.04 0.19 29.85
C GLN A 65 -8.29 1.45 29.43
N PRO A 66 -7.98 1.67 28.14
CA PRO A 66 -7.55 2.97 27.67
C PRO A 66 -8.79 3.86 27.50
N SER A 67 -8.99 4.79 28.43
CA SER A 67 -9.91 5.92 28.26
C SER A 67 -9.23 6.97 27.36
N TRP A 68 -9.67 7.04 26.11
CA TRP A 68 -9.38 8.19 25.24
C TRP A 68 -10.40 9.29 25.58
N ASP A 69 -9.96 10.33 26.30
CA ASP A 69 -10.77 11.52 26.61
C ASP A 69 -10.08 12.73 25.94
N GLU A 70 -10.31 12.91 24.64
CA GLU A 70 -9.90 14.13 23.92
C GLU A 70 -11.04 15.15 23.97
N ARG A 71 -10.98 16.03 24.98
CA ARG A 71 -11.78 17.27 25.01
C ARG A 71 -10.92 18.41 24.51
N ILE A 72 -11.04 18.74 23.22
CA ILE A 72 -10.61 20.03 22.70
C ILE A 72 -11.78 21.01 22.83
N PHE A 73 -11.61 21.96 23.75
CA PHE A 73 -12.46 23.13 23.92
C PHE A 73 -12.40 24.04 22.68
N ILE A 74 -13.56 24.39 22.12
CA ILE A 74 -13.72 25.64 21.35
C ILE A 74 -14.51 26.60 22.24
N GLN A 75 -13.80 27.50 22.91
CA GLN A 75 -14.37 28.72 23.50
C GLN A 75 -14.37 29.81 22.43
N THR A 76 -15.54 30.21 21.94
CA THR A 76 -15.74 31.56 21.41
C THR A 76 -16.94 32.18 22.10
N GLY A 77 -16.65 33.17 22.94
CA GLY A 77 -17.66 33.97 23.62
C GLY A 77 -18.21 35.05 22.71
N PHE A 78 -19.53 35.20 22.68
CA PHE A 78 -20.18 36.44 22.28
C PHE A 78 -21.36 36.73 23.22
N ARG A 79 -21.19 37.75 24.05
CA ARG A 79 -22.23 38.60 24.65
C ARG A 79 -21.96 40.00 24.09
N ALA A 80 -22.89 40.90 23.85
CA ALA A 80 -24.35 40.96 23.84
C ALA A 80 -24.67 42.25 23.05
N HIS A 81 -25.91 42.46 22.60
CA HIS A 81 -26.66 43.70 22.86
C HIS A 81 -28.06 43.63 22.24
N THR A 82 -29.04 43.94 23.09
CA THR A 82 -30.46 44.16 22.79
C THR A 82 -30.73 45.65 22.55
N SER A 83 -31.46 46.00 21.50
CA SER A 83 -32.19 47.27 21.35
C SER A 83 -33.30 47.10 20.28
N SER A 84 -34.56 46.99 20.70
CA SER A 84 -35.59 48.06 20.71
C SER A 84 -36.13 48.48 19.34
N PHE A 85 -37.43 48.25 19.17
CA PHE A 85 -38.33 48.56 18.05
C PHE A 85 -38.47 50.05 17.74
N ALA A 86 -38.52 50.42 16.44
CA ALA A 86 -39.31 51.52 15.85
C ALA A 86 -39.34 51.42 14.29
N PRO A 87 -40.27 52.09 13.58
CA PRO A 87 -41.01 51.52 12.41
C PRO A 87 -40.49 51.87 10.99
N ASP A 88 -41.00 51.12 10.01
CA ASP A 88 -40.69 51.13 8.58
C ASP A 88 -41.02 52.43 7.81
N PRO A 89 -40.20 52.80 6.79
CA PRO A 89 -40.58 53.66 5.67
C PRO A 89 -40.68 52.90 4.33
N PRO A 90 -41.22 53.51 3.25
CA PRO A 90 -42.07 52.80 2.27
C PRO A 90 -41.31 52.10 1.13
N LEU A 91 -42.00 51.11 0.57
CA LEU A 91 -41.61 50.24 -0.55
C LEU A 91 -41.18 51.02 -1.80
N ILE A 92 -39.89 50.94 -2.13
CA ILE A 92 -39.35 51.25 -3.46
C ILE A 92 -39.13 49.92 -4.18
N SER A 93 -39.79 49.78 -5.33
CA SER A 93 -39.66 48.64 -6.24
C SER A 93 -38.26 48.62 -6.86
N THR A 94 -37.39 47.74 -6.38
CA THR A 94 -36.14 47.37 -7.05
C THR A 94 -36.25 45.93 -7.53
N ARG A 95 -36.14 45.76 -8.85
CA ARG A 95 -36.05 44.46 -9.51
C ARG A 95 -34.88 43.68 -8.91
N ILE A 96 -35.17 42.57 -8.25
CA ILE A 96 -34.15 41.60 -7.80
C ILE A 96 -33.60 40.93 -9.06
N SER A 97 -32.46 41.41 -9.56
CA SER A 97 -31.63 40.61 -10.46
C SER A 97 -31.12 39.41 -9.65
N ARG A 98 -31.54 38.20 -10.03
CA ARG A 98 -30.93 36.96 -9.52
C ARG A 98 -29.41 37.08 -9.66
N ALA A 99 -28.71 37.09 -8.53
CA ALA A 99 -27.26 36.95 -8.53
C ALA A 99 -26.92 35.67 -9.28
N ALA A 100 -25.97 35.76 -10.21
CA ALA A 100 -25.42 34.59 -10.86
C ALA A 100 -24.90 33.61 -9.77
N PRO A 101 -25.10 32.29 -9.94
CA PRO A 101 -24.54 31.34 -9.00
C PRO A 101 -23.03 31.59 -8.88
N ALA A 102 -22.53 31.54 -7.65
CA ALA A 102 -21.09 31.61 -7.40
C ALA A 102 -20.38 30.62 -8.33
N PRO A 103 -19.25 30.99 -8.95
CA PRO A 103 -18.51 30.08 -9.81
C PRO A 103 -18.22 28.80 -9.01
N ALA A 104 -18.48 27.65 -9.64
CA ALA A 104 -18.11 26.37 -9.05
C ALA A 104 -16.64 26.44 -8.60
N PRO A 105 -16.30 25.93 -7.40
CA PRO A 105 -14.91 25.92 -6.96
C PRO A 105 -14.07 25.24 -8.05
N ALA A 106 -12.97 25.89 -8.44
CA ALA A 106 -12.04 25.34 -9.42
C ALA A 106 -11.67 23.90 -9.01
N PRO A 107 -11.55 22.96 -9.95
CA PRO A 107 -11.13 21.61 -9.63
C PRO A 107 -9.79 21.70 -8.91
N MET A 108 -9.74 21.23 -7.67
CA MET A 108 -8.48 21.10 -6.96
C MET A 108 -7.79 19.89 -7.56
N ASP A 109 -6.83 20.11 -8.45
CA ASP A 109 -6.04 19.02 -9.00
C ASP A 109 -4.86 18.73 -8.07
N LEU A 110 -4.54 17.45 -7.87
CA LEU A 110 -3.32 17.05 -7.18
C LEU A 110 -2.11 17.51 -8.00
N PRO A 111 -1.05 18.03 -7.36
CA PRO A 111 0.16 18.41 -8.06
C PRO A 111 0.81 17.19 -8.72
N VAL A 112 1.32 17.39 -9.94
CA VAL A 112 2.11 16.40 -10.67
C VAL A 112 3.59 16.78 -10.55
N VAL A 113 4.38 15.93 -9.91
CA VAL A 113 5.83 16.12 -9.74
C VAL A 113 6.58 15.24 -10.74
N ASP A 114 7.39 15.86 -11.60
CA ASP A 114 8.32 15.13 -12.47
C ASP A 114 9.58 14.72 -11.69
N LEU A 115 9.88 13.43 -11.63
CA LEU A 115 11.05 12.90 -10.92
C LEU A 115 12.33 12.94 -11.77
N ALA A 116 12.22 13.20 -13.07
CA ALA A 116 13.37 13.17 -13.98
C ALA A 116 14.49 14.16 -13.61
N PRO A 117 14.23 15.42 -13.19
CA PRO A 117 15.27 16.34 -12.75
C PRO A 117 16.05 15.80 -11.54
N TYR A 118 15.35 15.25 -10.54
CA TYR A 118 15.97 14.69 -9.34
C TYR A 118 16.83 13.46 -9.67
N LEU A 119 16.32 12.57 -10.53
CA LEU A 119 17.06 11.38 -10.98
C LEU A 119 18.35 11.74 -11.74
N ARG A 120 18.30 12.74 -12.64
CA ARG A 120 19.51 13.21 -13.35
C ARG A 120 20.53 13.79 -12.38
N ALA A 121 20.08 14.56 -11.38
CA ALA A 121 20.96 15.11 -10.37
C ALA A 121 21.61 14.01 -9.51
N ALA A 122 20.85 13.01 -9.10
CA ALA A 122 21.36 11.87 -8.35
C ALA A 122 22.38 11.03 -9.14
N ALA A 123 22.29 11.03 -10.48
CA ALA A 123 23.26 10.38 -11.37
C ALA A 123 24.54 11.20 -11.61
N GLY A 124 24.62 12.44 -11.12
CA GLY A 124 25.76 13.33 -11.35
C GLY A 124 25.66 14.17 -12.64
N ASP A 125 24.52 14.14 -13.32
CA ASP A 125 24.30 14.81 -14.62
C ASP A 125 23.64 16.20 -14.49
N ALA A 126 23.56 16.78 -13.28
CA ALA A 126 22.89 18.06 -13.05
C ALA A 126 23.74 19.29 -13.42
N ALA A 127 23.10 20.28 -14.06
CA ALA A 127 23.67 21.60 -14.28
C ALA A 127 23.72 22.42 -12.95
N PRO A 128 24.65 23.38 -12.79
CA PRO A 128 24.80 24.17 -11.56
C PRO A 128 23.56 24.99 -11.15
N ALA A 129 22.69 25.36 -12.09
CA ALA A 129 21.43 26.05 -11.81
C ALA A 129 20.34 25.14 -11.19
N GLY A 130 20.59 23.83 -11.12
CA GLY A 130 19.62 22.83 -10.71
C GLY A 130 19.42 22.71 -9.19
N GLU A 131 20.30 23.24 -8.34
CA GLU A 131 20.17 23.01 -6.89
C GLU A 131 18.90 23.64 -6.29
N GLU A 132 18.57 24.87 -6.67
CA GLU A 132 17.37 25.56 -6.19
C GLU A 132 16.08 24.92 -6.75
N GLU A 133 16.13 24.48 -8.01
CA GLU A 133 15.04 23.72 -8.64
C GLU A 133 14.78 22.41 -7.88
N LEU A 134 15.84 21.67 -7.53
CA LEU A 134 15.74 20.43 -6.76
C LEU A 134 15.21 20.66 -5.35
N ARG A 135 15.66 21.72 -4.67
CA ARG A 135 15.11 22.12 -3.37
C ARG A 135 13.62 22.43 -3.47
N THR A 136 13.21 23.16 -4.49
CA THR A 136 11.80 23.49 -4.76
C THR A 136 10.97 22.23 -5.04
N LEU A 137 11.50 21.27 -5.81
CA LEU A 137 10.84 19.99 -6.05
C LEU A 137 10.68 19.18 -4.76
N CYS A 138 11.71 19.10 -3.91
CA CYS A 138 11.64 18.42 -2.61
C CYS A 138 10.64 19.09 -1.66
N ALA A 139 10.63 20.43 -1.62
CA ALA A 139 9.65 21.21 -0.86
C ALA A 139 8.21 20.97 -1.38
N THR A 140 8.03 20.83 -2.69
CA THR A 140 6.72 20.52 -3.29
C THR A 140 6.24 19.13 -2.89
N VAL A 141 7.10 18.12 -2.90
CA VAL A 141 6.75 16.75 -2.48
C VAL A 141 6.32 16.71 -1.01
N SER A 142 7.15 17.25 -0.12
CA SER A 142 6.87 17.29 1.33
C SER A 142 5.60 18.09 1.63
N ALA A 143 5.42 19.28 1.04
CA ALA A 143 4.21 20.08 1.19
C ALA A 143 2.96 19.34 0.68
N SER A 144 3.05 18.62 -0.43
CA SER A 144 1.92 17.83 -0.94
C SER A 144 1.52 16.72 0.04
N LEU A 145 2.48 15.94 0.53
CA LEU A 145 2.22 14.89 1.51
C LEU A 145 1.59 15.43 2.81
N ARG A 146 2.05 16.59 3.28
CA ARG A 146 1.50 17.27 4.47
C ARG A 146 0.09 17.82 4.21
N ASP A 147 -0.06 18.65 3.17
CA ASP A 147 -1.23 19.52 2.98
C ASP A 147 -2.41 18.81 2.28
N THR A 148 -2.14 17.79 1.47
CA THR A 148 -3.19 17.02 0.77
C THR A 148 -3.22 15.56 1.17
N GLY A 149 -2.10 15.01 1.65
CA GLY A 149 -1.94 13.58 1.89
C GLY A 149 -1.65 12.76 0.64
N ALA A 150 -1.56 13.40 -0.53
CA ALA A 150 -1.38 12.71 -1.81
C ALA A 150 -0.74 13.59 -2.88
N LEU A 151 -0.03 12.98 -3.81
CA LEU A 151 0.54 13.64 -4.97
C LEU A 151 0.54 12.71 -6.18
N LEU A 152 0.63 13.28 -7.36
CA LEU A 152 0.90 12.55 -8.58
C LEU A 152 2.39 12.69 -8.92
N VAL A 153 2.99 11.62 -9.42
CA VAL A 153 4.39 11.67 -9.88
C VAL A 153 4.51 11.12 -11.29
N MET A 154 5.42 11.70 -12.07
CA MET A 154 5.91 11.13 -13.33
C MET A 154 7.31 10.58 -13.10
N ASP A 155 7.45 9.26 -13.22
CA ASP A 155 8.74 8.61 -13.16
C ASP A 155 9.14 8.16 -14.59
N PRO A 156 10.25 8.65 -15.15
CA PRO A 156 10.66 8.28 -16.51
C PRO A 156 10.96 6.77 -16.67
N ARG A 157 11.11 6.03 -15.56
CA ARG A 157 11.31 4.57 -15.54
C ARG A 157 10.00 3.79 -15.57
N CYS A 158 8.85 4.46 -15.39
CA CYS A 158 7.51 3.89 -15.36
C CYS A 158 6.66 4.37 -16.55
N SER A 159 6.53 3.53 -17.58
CA SER A 159 5.72 3.87 -18.75
C SER A 159 4.25 3.46 -18.62
N ALA A 160 3.38 4.06 -19.43
CA ALA A 160 2.00 3.60 -19.57
C ALA A 160 1.92 2.14 -20.06
N ALA A 161 2.85 1.73 -20.94
CA ALA A 161 2.93 0.36 -21.44
C ALA A 161 3.30 -0.66 -20.34
N ASP A 162 4.15 -0.28 -19.38
CA ASP A 162 4.45 -1.12 -18.22
C ASP A 162 3.19 -1.37 -17.38
N ASN A 163 2.42 -0.31 -17.10
CA ASN A 163 1.16 -0.41 -16.38
C ASN A 163 0.14 -1.25 -17.15
N ASP A 164 -0.01 -1.05 -18.46
CA ASP A 164 -0.98 -1.79 -19.28
C ASP A 164 -0.64 -3.29 -19.33
N ARG A 165 0.63 -3.66 -19.51
CA ARG A 165 1.07 -5.06 -19.44
C ARG A 165 0.76 -5.70 -18.08
N PHE A 166 1.00 -4.98 -16.99
CA PHE A 166 0.63 -5.45 -15.65
C PHE A 166 -0.88 -5.69 -15.54
N LEU A 167 -1.70 -4.72 -15.99
CA LEU A 167 -3.16 -4.84 -15.95
C LEU A 167 -3.66 -6.02 -16.78
N ASP A 168 -3.12 -6.27 -17.97
CA ASP A 168 -3.54 -7.37 -18.84
C ASP A 168 -3.35 -8.75 -18.18
N VAL A 169 -2.17 -8.97 -17.58
CA VAL A 169 -1.87 -10.23 -16.87
C VAL A 169 -2.80 -10.42 -15.66
N VAL A 170 -3.02 -9.36 -14.89
CA VAL A 170 -3.84 -9.41 -13.67
C VAL A 170 -5.33 -9.53 -13.99
N GLU A 171 -5.82 -8.88 -15.05
CA GLU A 171 -7.18 -9.06 -15.55
C GLU A 171 -7.40 -10.50 -16.05
N SER A 172 -6.43 -11.07 -16.77
CA SER A 172 -6.45 -12.48 -17.20
C SER A 172 -6.54 -13.44 -16.01
N TYR A 173 -5.77 -13.17 -14.93
CA TYR A 173 -5.88 -13.94 -13.69
C TYR A 173 -7.26 -13.82 -13.05
N PHE A 174 -7.78 -12.60 -12.85
CA PHE A 174 -9.04 -12.42 -12.15
C PHE A 174 -10.25 -12.95 -12.94
N ALA A 175 -10.16 -12.99 -14.27
CA ALA A 175 -11.15 -13.60 -15.16
C ALA A 175 -11.28 -15.12 -15.02
N ARG A 176 -10.34 -15.79 -14.33
CA ARG A 176 -10.44 -17.23 -14.03
C ARG A 176 -11.60 -17.53 -13.09
N SER A 177 -12.00 -18.80 -13.08
CA SER A 177 -13.04 -19.30 -12.16
C SER A 177 -12.66 -19.03 -10.71
N ALA A 178 -13.67 -18.91 -9.84
CA ALA A 178 -13.44 -18.75 -8.40
C ALA A 178 -12.57 -19.89 -7.87
N ASP A 179 -12.89 -21.14 -8.22
CA ASP A 179 -12.14 -22.33 -7.77
C ASP A 179 -10.65 -22.25 -8.13
N ALA A 180 -10.32 -21.84 -9.36
CA ALA A 180 -8.92 -21.70 -9.79
C ALA A 180 -8.17 -20.64 -8.99
N LYS A 181 -8.82 -19.52 -8.66
CA LYS A 181 -8.24 -18.45 -7.83
C LYS A 181 -8.04 -18.93 -6.39
N ARG A 182 -9.03 -19.62 -5.83
CA ARG A 182 -9.02 -20.08 -4.43
C ARG A 182 -7.87 -21.04 -4.09
N LEU A 183 -7.29 -21.71 -5.09
CA LEU A 183 -6.06 -22.52 -4.91
C LEU A 183 -4.86 -21.71 -4.38
N GLN A 184 -4.86 -20.38 -4.57
CA GLN A 184 -3.81 -19.49 -4.07
C GLN A 184 -4.11 -18.90 -2.69
N GLU A 185 -5.19 -19.28 -2.01
CA GLU A 185 -5.49 -18.79 -0.66
C GLU A 185 -4.45 -19.28 0.36
N ARG A 186 -4.10 -18.41 1.32
CA ARG A 186 -3.33 -18.77 2.53
C ARG A 186 -4.02 -18.19 3.77
N PRO A 187 -5.16 -18.76 4.21
CA PRO A 187 -5.90 -18.22 5.36
C PRO A 187 -5.10 -18.27 6.66
N HIS A 188 -4.24 -19.29 6.81
CA HIS A 188 -3.32 -19.44 7.95
C HIS A 188 -2.22 -18.36 8.01
N LEU A 189 -2.04 -17.58 6.94
CA LEU A 189 -1.17 -16.40 6.88
C LEU A 189 -1.99 -15.11 6.80
N HIS A 190 -3.21 -15.11 7.34
CA HIS A 190 -4.08 -13.93 7.40
C HIS A 190 -4.35 -13.28 6.03
N TYR A 191 -4.33 -14.11 4.99
CA TYR A 191 -4.44 -13.68 3.59
C TYR A 191 -3.38 -12.64 3.17
N GLN A 192 -2.25 -12.55 3.89
CA GLN A 192 -1.14 -11.62 3.60
C GLN A 192 -0.20 -12.11 2.48
N VAL A 193 -0.55 -13.21 1.82
CA VAL A 193 0.11 -13.73 0.62
C VAL A 193 -0.87 -14.55 -0.21
N GLY A 194 -0.73 -14.50 -1.53
CA GLY A 194 -1.67 -15.17 -2.44
C GLY A 194 -3.01 -14.44 -2.54
N VAL A 195 -4.10 -15.15 -2.79
CA VAL A 195 -5.41 -14.49 -3.02
C VAL A 195 -6.23 -14.35 -1.75
N THR A 196 -6.89 -13.20 -1.61
CA THR A 196 -8.02 -12.93 -0.72
C THR A 196 -9.31 -12.93 -1.56
N PRO A 197 -10.24 -13.86 -1.33
CA PRO A 197 -11.52 -13.90 -2.03
C PRO A 197 -12.43 -12.70 -1.73
N GLU A 198 -13.35 -12.42 -2.65
CA GLU A 198 -14.45 -11.50 -2.37
C GLU A 198 -15.28 -11.95 -1.17
N GLY A 199 -15.75 -10.98 -0.39
CA GLY A 199 -16.56 -11.23 0.79
C GLY A 199 -15.80 -11.56 2.08
N VAL A 200 -14.47 -11.69 2.03
CA VAL A 200 -13.63 -11.95 3.21
C VAL A 200 -13.33 -10.67 4.00
N GLU A 201 -12.96 -9.59 3.30
CA GLU A 201 -12.62 -8.32 3.94
C GLU A 201 -13.88 -7.54 4.31
N VAL A 202 -13.99 -7.16 5.59
CA VAL A 202 -15.06 -6.28 6.09
C VAL A 202 -14.51 -4.85 6.18
N PRO A 203 -15.15 -3.85 5.54
CA PRO A 203 -14.73 -2.46 5.64
C PRO A 203 -14.59 -2.00 7.08
N ARG A 204 -13.48 -1.32 7.40
CA ARG A 204 -13.24 -0.74 8.73
C ARG A 204 -14.37 0.20 9.16
N SER A 205 -14.91 0.98 8.23
CA SER A 205 -16.05 1.88 8.46
C SER A 205 -17.33 1.17 8.93
N LEU A 206 -17.47 -0.14 8.73
CA LEU A 206 -18.60 -0.91 9.27
C LEU A 206 -18.39 -1.41 10.70
N VAL A 207 -17.14 -1.50 11.19
CA VAL A 207 -16.82 -2.14 12.49
C VAL A 207 -16.22 -1.17 13.51
N ASP A 208 -15.54 -0.13 13.05
CA ASP A 208 -14.87 0.86 13.90
C ASP A 208 -15.83 1.99 14.28
N LYS A 209 -16.18 2.05 15.57
CA LYS A 209 -17.12 3.04 16.12
C LYS A 209 -16.61 4.48 16.01
N ASN A 210 -15.30 4.69 16.21
CA ASN A 210 -14.70 6.01 16.13
C ASN A 210 -14.74 6.51 14.69
N MET A 211 -14.48 5.62 13.73
CA MET A 211 -14.62 5.92 12.31
C MET A 211 -16.06 6.25 11.93
N GLN A 212 -17.05 5.51 12.46
CA GLN A 212 -18.46 5.81 12.22
C GLN A 212 -18.89 7.16 12.80
N GLU A 213 -18.42 7.52 13.98
CA GLU A 213 -18.65 8.84 14.56
C GLU A 213 -18.03 9.96 13.73
N LYS A 214 -16.80 9.75 13.26
CA LYS A 214 -16.13 10.68 12.35
C LYS A 214 -16.90 10.84 11.02
N ILE A 215 -17.43 9.76 10.47
CA ILE A 215 -18.26 9.83 9.25
C ILE A 215 -19.54 10.64 9.52
N ARG A 216 -20.21 10.40 10.65
CA ARG A 216 -21.44 11.12 11.02
C ARG A 216 -21.24 12.62 11.24
N SER A 217 -20.01 13.06 11.57
CA SER A 217 -19.69 14.48 11.73
C SER A 217 -19.27 15.17 10.44
N MET A 218 -19.06 14.43 9.34
CA MET A 218 -18.73 15.03 8.04
C MET A 218 -19.95 15.69 7.38
N PRO A 219 -19.76 16.79 6.63
CA PRO A 219 -20.78 17.30 5.71
C PRO A 219 -21.26 16.21 4.76
N GLU A 220 -22.57 16.16 4.52
CA GLU A 220 -23.23 15.09 3.75
C GLU A 220 -22.60 14.92 2.35
N GLU A 221 -22.23 16.02 1.69
CA GLU A 221 -21.61 16.02 0.37
C GLU A 221 -20.20 15.39 0.35
N PHE A 222 -19.54 15.30 1.50
CA PHE A 222 -18.21 14.70 1.64
C PHE A 222 -18.24 13.38 2.39
N GLN A 223 -19.41 12.85 2.74
CA GLN A 223 -19.48 11.53 3.36
C GLN A 223 -19.04 10.43 2.38
N PRO A 224 -18.38 9.37 2.89
CA PRO A 224 -18.13 8.17 2.11
C PRO A 224 -19.43 7.47 1.74
N ALA A 225 -19.38 6.66 0.70
CA ALA A 225 -20.50 5.79 0.38
C ALA A 225 -20.65 4.71 1.45
N THR A 226 -21.89 4.41 1.85
CA THR A 226 -22.16 3.40 2.87
C THR A 226 -22.01 1.99 2.27
N PRO A 227 -21.06 1.16 2.77
CA PRO A 227 -20.94 -0.21 2.31
C PRO A 227 -22.16 -1.04 2.76
N LYS A 228 -22.60 -1.98 1.93
CA LYS A 228 -23.76 -2.86 2.23
C LYS A 228 -23.38 -4.17 2.93
N GLY A 229 -22.09 -4.43 3.08
CA GLY A 229 -21.55 -5.67 3.61
C GLY A 229 -20.05 -5.76 3.38
N PRO A 230 -19.49 -6.98 3.41
CA PRO A 230 -18.10 -7.25 3.04
C PRO A 230 -17.77 -6.75 1.62
N ASP A 231 -16.50 -6.41 1.39
CA ASP A 231 -16.05 -5.86 0.11
C ASP A 231 -16.23 -6.87 -1.04
N PRO A 232 -16.93 -6.51 -2.14
CA PRO A 232 -17.07 -7.33 -3.34
C PRO A 232 -15.84 -7.20 -4.25
N LYS A 233 -14.66 -7.45 -3.69
CA LYS A 233 -13.38 -7.40 -4.41
C LYS A 233 -12.52 -8.61 -4.10
N TRP A 234 -11.75 -9.04 -5.08
CA TRP A 234 -10.65 -9.96 -4.89
C TRP A 234 -9.36 -9.15 -4.69
N ARG A 235 -8.42 -9.65 -3.90
CA ARG A 235 -7.10 -9.05 -3.76
C ARG A 235 -6.04 -10.13 -3.88
N TYR A 236 -4.95 -9.86 -4.58
CA TYR A 236 -3.79 -10.74 -4.61
C TYR A 236 -2.63 -10.06 -3.90
N MET A 237 -1.98 -10.73 -2.96
CA MET A 237 -0.90 -10.22 -2.13
C MET A 237 0.43 -10.81 -2.60
N TRP A 238 1.32 -9.95 -3.10
CA TRP A 238 2.62 -10.32 -3.67
C TRP A 238 3.75 -9.52 -3.02
N ARG A 239 4.69 -10.21 -2.37
CA ARG A 239 5.87 -9.57 -1.77
C ARG A 239 6.88 -9.18 -2.84
N VAL A 240 7.42 -7.98 -2.72
CA VAL A 240 8.38 -7.42 -3.67
C VAL A 240 9.66 -7.03 -2.93
N GLY A 241 10.82 -7.33 -3.54
CA GLY A 241 12.12 -6.93 -3.02
C GLY A 241 12.77 -7.94 -2.07
N PRO A 242 13.97 -7.61 -1.55
CA PRO A 242 14.70 -8.46 -0.62
C PRO A 242 13.99 -8.55 0.73
N ARG A 243 14.23 -9.65 1.44
CA ARG A 243 13.66 -9.95 2.76
C ARG A 243 14.78 -10.15 3.77
N PRO A 244 14.56 -9.77 5.05
CA PRO A 244 15.56 -9.94 6.07
C PRO A 244 15.85 -11.43 6.31
N ALA A 245 17.13 -11.79 6.40
CA ALA A 245 17.54 -13.17 6.64
C ALA A 245 17.12 -13.68 8.03
N ASN A 246 17.02 -12.78 9.02
CA ASN A 246 16.56 -13.07 10.37
C ASN A 246 15.56 -12.01 10.83
N THR A 247 14.32 -12.40 11.01
CA THR A 247 13.26 -11.55 11.55
C THR A 247 12.28 -12.39 12.36
N ARG A 248 11.69 -11.80 13.38
CA ARG A 248 10.56 -12.44 14.10
C ARG A 248 9.25 -12.35 13.32
N PHE A 249 9.15 -11.42 12.36
CA PHE A 249 7.95 -11.17 11.56
C PHE A 249 7.90 -12.06 10.31
N LYS A 250 8.01 -13.37 10.51
CA LYS A 250 8.11 -14.35 9.40
C LYS A 250 6.88 -14.33 8.49
N GLU A 251 5.69 -14.20 9.07
CA GLU A 251 4.44 -14.17 8.32
C GLU A 251 4.37 -12.99 7.34
N LEU A 252 4.80 -11.80 7.77
CA LEU A 252 4.88 -10.60 6.93
C LEU A 252 5.93 -10.71 5.82
N ASN A 253 6.79 -11.74 5.87
CA ASN A 253 7.88 -11.98 4.91
C ASN A 253 7.75 -13.36 4.21
N SER A 254 6.56 -13.95 4.23
CA SER A 254 6.27 -15.25 3.61
C SER A 254 6.56 -15.27 2.11
N GLU A 255 6.95 -16.43 1.59
CA GLU A 255 7.21 -16.62 0.15
C GLU A 255 5.96 -16.35 -0.69
N PRO A 256 6.08 -15.61 -1.82
CA PRO A 256 4.96 -15.39 -2.72
C PRO A 256 4.37 -16.69 -3.27
N VAL A 257 3.05 -16.71 -3.43
CA VAL A 257 2.35 -17.81 -4.12
C VAL A 257 2.31 -17.48 -5.62
N ILE A 258 2.71 -18.43 -6.46
CA ILE A 258 2.66 -18.30 -7.93
C ILE A 258 1.41 -19.06 -8.43
N PRO A 259 0.49 -18.41 -9.16
CA PRO A 259 -0.68 -19.08 -9.72
C PRO A 259 -0.27 -20.02 -10.87
N GLU A 260 -0.80 -21.24 -10.87
CA GLU A 260 -0.54 -22.22 -11.92
C GLU A 260 -1.02 -21.72 -13.29
N GLY A 261 -0.29 -22.05 -14.36
CA GLY A 261 -0.66 -21.69 -15.72
C GLY A 261 -0.59 -20.19 -16.05
N LEU A 262 0.17 -19.39 -15.29
CA LEU A 262 0.59 -18.02 -15.64
C LEU A 262 2.12 -17.90 -15.48
N PRO A 263 2.90 -18.46 -16.42
CA PRO A 263 4.36 -18.43 -16.32
C PRO A 263 4.94 -17.00 -16.24
N GLU A 264 4.26 -16.01 -16.81
CA GLU A 264 4.65 -14.60 -16.81
C GLU A 264 4.32 -13.85 -15.49
N TRP A 265 3.59 -14.48 -14.57
CA TRP A 265 3.09 -13.82 -13.36
C TRP A 265 4.21 -13.24 -12.51
N LYS A 266 5.21 -14.07 -12.17
CA LYS A 266 6.31 -13.66 -11.29
C LYS A 266 7.08 -12.48 -11.88
N GLU A 267 7.49 -12.58 -13.15
CA GLU A 267 8.22 -11.51 -13.83
C GLU A 267 7.40 -10.22 -13.89
N THR A 268 6.11 -10.32 -14.21
CA THR A 268 5.21 -9.16 -14.31
C THR A 268 5.04 -8.45 -12.96
N MET A 269 4.79 -9.23 -11.90
CA MET A 269 4.59 -8.70 -10.55
C MET A 269 5.88 -8.10 -9.99
N ASP A 270 7.02 -8.77 -10.15
CA ASP A 270 8.31 -8.27 -9.67
C ASP A 270 8.78 -7.04 -10.44
N SER A 271 8.63 -7.03 -11.77
CA SER A 271 9.03 -5.89 -12.61
C SER A 271 8.22 -4.65 -12.27
N TRP A 272 6.89 -4.76 -12.21
CA TRP A 272 6.03 -3.64 -11.88
C TRP A 272 6.23 -3.17 -10.43
N GLY A 273 6.26 -4.12 -9.48
CA GLY A 273 6.48 -3.81 -8.07
C GLY A 273 7.81 -3.11 -7.82
N SER A 274 8.90 -3.58 -8.43
CA SER A 274 10.23 -2.98 -8.26
C SER A 274 10.27 -1.55 -8.79
N LYS A 275 9.65 -1.28 -9.95
CA LYS A 275 9.52 0.08 -10.49
C LYS A 275 8.77 1.01 -9.53
N MET A 276 7.67 0.53 -8.95
CA MET A 276 6.87 1.29 -7.98
C MET A 276 7.64 1.57 -6.68
N ILE A 277 8.39 0.60 -6.15
CA ILE A 277 9.25 0.81 -4.99
C ILE A 277 10.33 1.84 -5.30
N SER A 278 11.01 1.72 -6.44
CA SER A 278 12.05 2.68 -6.84
C SER A 278 11.51 4.10 -7.04
N ALA A 279 10.24 4.27 -7.46
CA ALA A 279 9.58 5.57 -7.50
C ALA A 279 9.30 6.09 -6.08
N ILE A 280 8.81 5.24 -5.18
CA ILE A 280 8.61 5.61 -3.77
C ILE A 280 9.92 5.99 -3.10
N GLU A 281 11.01 5.26 -3.30
CA GLU A 281 12.31 5.56 -2.68
C GLU A 281 12.78 6.97 -3.04
N VAL A 282 12.64 7.37 -4.32
CA VAL A 282 12.94 8.74 -4.77
C VAL A 282 12.04 9.76 -4.06
N VAL A 283 10.74 9.50 -4.00
CA VAL A 283 9.78 10.39 -3.33
C VAL A 283 10.05 10.48 -1.82
N ALA A 284 10.48 9.39 -1.20
CA ALA A 284 10.86 9.34 0.20
C ALA A 284 12.12 10.18 0.47
N GLU A 285 13.14 10.09 -0.39
CA GLU A 285 14.33 10.96 -0.30
C GLU A 285 13.96 12.44 -0.47
N MET A 286 13.18 12.76 -1.51
CA MET A 286 12.72 14.12 -1.77
C MET A 286 11.87 14.68 -0.63
N ALA A 287 10.98 13.86 -0.06
CA ALA A 287 10.19 14.22 1.10
C ALA A 287 11.08 14.50 2.32
N ALA A 288 12.06 13.63 2.60
CA ALA A 288 12.99 13.83 3.70
C ALA A 288 13.75 15.16 3.58
N ILE A 289 14.29 15.46 2.40
CA ILE A 289 14.96 16.74 2.11
C ILE A 289 13.99 17.91 2.28
N GLY A 290 12.77 17.80 1.76
CA GLY A 290 11.75 18.84 1.84
C GLY A 290 11.29 19.14 3.27
N PHE A 291 11.28 18.13 4.15
CA PHE A 291 11.07 18.31 5.58
C PHE A 291 12.32 18.80 6.32
N GLY A 292 13.48 18.94 5.68
CA GLY A 292 14.72 19.31 6.34
C GLY A 292 15.35 18.19 7.19
N LEU A 293 15.05 16.93 6.85
CA LEU A 293 15.73 15.74 7.36
C LEU A 293 16.92 15.35 6.46
N SER A 294 17.72 14.37 6.88
CA SER A 294 18.72 13.77 5.99
C SER A 294 18.04 13.07 4.82
N LYS A 295 18.68 13.09 3.65
CA LYS A 295 18.19 12.45 2.43
C LYS A 295 17.70 11.00 2.65
N ASP A 296 18.41 10.25 3.48
CA ASP A 296 18.19 8.83 3.75
C ASP A 296 17.33 8.56 4.99
N ALA A 297 16.76 9.59 5.63
CA ALA A 297 16.04 9.45 6.90
C ALA A 297 14.89 8.43 6.82
N PHE A 298 14.18 8.37 5.68
CA PHE A 298 13.12 7.39 5.46
C PHE A 298 13.61 6.13 4.73
N THR A 299 14.40 6.26 3.66
CA THR A 299 14.81 5.12 2.83
C THR A 299 15.73 4.15 3.57
N SER A 300 16.53 4.61 4.52
CA SER A 300 17.32 3.73 5.39
C SER A 300 16.45 2.77 6.22
N LEU A 301 15.26 3.21 6.62
CA LEU A 301 14.27 2.43 7.37
C LEU A 301 13.43 1.52 6.46
N MET A 302 13.39 1.76 5.16
CA MET A 302 12.65 0.93 4.19
C MET A 302 13.42 -0.31 3.73
N LYS A 303 14.73 -0.40 4.00
CA LYS A 303 15.57 -1.52 3.55
C LYS A 303 15.04 -2.84 4.07
N GLU A 304 14.84 -3.79 3.16
CA GLU A 304 14.23 -5.10 3.48
C GLU A 304 12.83 -4.98 4.10
N GLY A 305 12.13 -3.88 3.81
CA GLY A 305 10.73 -3.70 4.13
C GLY A 305 9.85 -4.76 3.48
N PRO A 306 8.78 -5.22 4.16
CA PRO A 306 7.86 -6.22 3.60
C PRO A 306 6.93 -5.59 2.54
N HIS A 307 7.49 -4.92 1.53
CA HIS A 307 6.75 -4.25 0.46
C HIS A 307 5.76 -5.19 -0.21
N LEU A 308 4.56 -4.68 -0.47
CA LEU A 308 3.43 -5.52 -0.85
C LEU A 308 2.72 -4.95 -2.07
N LEU A 309 2.89 -5.59 -3.22
CA LEU A 309 2.06 -5.36 -4.40
C LEU A 309 0.75 -6.12 -4.22
N ALA A 310 -0.34 -5.38 -4.13
CA ALA A 310 -1.65 -5.86 -3.75
C ALA A 310 -2.73 -5.58 -4.82
N PRO A 311 -2.61 -6.10 -6.05
CA PRO A 311 -3.61 -5.84 -7.06
C PRO A 311 -4.99 -6.28 -6.60
N THR A 312 -5.95 -5.38 -6.76
CA THR A 312 -7.35 -5.62 -6.41
C THR A 312 -8.17 -5.73 -7.67
N GLY A 313 -8.94 -6.81 -7.80
CA GLY A 313 -9.83 -7.10 -8.93
C GLY A 313 -11.30 -7.06 -8.53
N SER A 314 -12.10 -6.27 -9.23
CA SER A 314 -13.55 -6.17 -9.04
C SER A 314 -14.28 -6.51 -10.34
N ASP A 315 -15.21 -7.47 -10.27
CA ASP A 315 -16.01 -7.91 -11.41
C ASP A 315 -17.14 -6.91 -11.68
N LEU A 316 -17.00 -6.06 -12.70
CA LEU A 316 -18.02 -5.08 -13.04
C LEU A 316 -19.24 -5.68 -13.76
N GLN A 317 -19.18 -6.93 -14.22
CA GLN A 317 -20.38 -7.63 -14.72
C GLN A 317 -21.32 -7.97 -13.57
N ARG A 318 -20.76 -8.35 -12.41
CA ARG A 318 -21.53 -8.71 -11.20
C ARG A 318 -21.85 -7.50 -10.33
N HIS A 319 -20.87 -6.62 -10.14
CA HIS A 319 -20.90 -5.58 -9.10
C HIS A 319 -20.86 -4.15 -9.66
N GLY A 320 -21.07 -3.96 -10.97
CA GLY A 320 -20.95 -2.67 -11.67
C GLY A 320 -22.13 -1.70 -11.50
N SER A 321 -22.94 -1.82 -10.45
CA SER A 321 -24.04 -0.88 -10.17
C SER A 321 -23.54 0.39 -9.48
N GLU A 322 -24.09 1.56 -9.82
CA GLU A 322 -23.72 2.84 -9.19
C GLU A 322 -23.84 2.77 -7.66
N GLY A 323 -22.83 3.30 -6.96
CA GLY A 323 -22.78 3.30 -5.51
C GLY A 323 -22.31 1.98 -4.87
N THR A 324 -22.00 0.95 -5.66
CA THR A 324 -21.31 -0.24 -5.11
C THR A 324 -19.94 0.18 -4.58
N VAL A 325 -19.69 -0.15 -3.31
CA VAL A 325 -18.41 0.09 -2.63
C VAL A 325 -17.52 -1.14 -2.81
N PHE A 326 -16.37 -0.99 -3.48
CA PHE A 326 -15.36 -2.06 -3.61
C PHE A 326 -14.35 -2.06 -2.47
N ALA A 327 -14.08 -0.90 -1.89
CA ALA A 327 -13.26 -0.74 -0.71
C ALA A 327 -13.85 0.44 0.09
N GLY A 328 -14.37 0.16 1.28
CA GLY A 328 -14.97 1.21 2.11
C GLY A 328 -13.96 2.24 2.61
N PHE A 329 -14.46 3.33 3.20
CA PHE A 329 -13.63 4.40 3.76
C PHE A 329 -12.58 3.87 4.75
N HIS A 330 -11.30 4.08 4.44
CA HIS A 330 -10.16 3.61 5.26
C HIS A 330 -8.89 4.44 5.01
N TYR A 331 -7.87 4.20 5.84
CA TYR A 331 -6.48 4.62 5.62
C TYR A 331 -5.59 3.40 5.39
N ASP A 332 -4.42 3.66 4.83
CA ASP A 332 -3.38 2.66 4.63
C ASP A 332 -2.38 2.62 5.81
N LEU A 333 -2.01 1.41 6.22
CA LEU A 333 -1.16 1.16 7.39
C LEU A 333 0.36 1.20 7.10
N ASN A 334 0.76 1.28 5.85
CA ASN A 334 2.17 1.28 5.43
C ASN A 334 2.78 2.70 5.46
N PHE A 335 3.98 2.87 4.88
CA PHE A 335 4.67 4.16 4.81
C PHE A 335 4.10 5.07 3.72
N LEU A 336 4.21 4.63 2.47
CA LEU A 336 3.65 5.30 1.30
C LEU A 336 2.95 4.25 0.44
N THR A 337 1.75 4.57 -0.03
CA THR A 337 1.02 3.75 -0.99
C THR A 337 1.15 4.37 -2.37
N ILE A 338 1.46 3.57 -3.38
CA ILE A 338 1.54 3.99 -4.76
C ILE A 338 0.57 3.20 -5.63
N HIS A 339 -0.08 3.87 -6.58
CA HIS A 339 -1.01 3.26 -7.52
C HIS A 339 -0.64 3.61 -8.96
N GLY A 340 -0.66 2.59 -9.82
CA GLY A 340 -0.72 2.81 -11.26
C GLY A 340 -2.13 3.21 -11.71
N ARG A 341 -2.22 3.69 -12.95
CA ARG A 341 -3.49 4.13 -13.54
C ARG A 341 -4.41 2.93 -13.77
N SER A 342 -5.60 2.94 -13.16
CA SER A 342 -6.65 1.95 -13.48
C SER A 342 -7.41 2.30 -14.76
N ARG A 343 -7.90 1.28 -15.48
CA ARG A 343 -8.78 1.44 -16.66
C ARG A 343 -10.19 1.90 -16.30
N PHE A 344 -10.62 1.66 -15.07
CA PHE A 344 -11.94 2.06 -14.58
C PHE A 344 -11.79 3.00 -13.36
N PRO A 345 -12.40 4.19 -13.40
CA PRO A 345 -12.35 5.13 -12.28
C PRO A 345 -13.16 4.63 -11.08
N GLY A 346 -13.12 5.38 -9.99
CA GLY A 346 -13.89 5.08 -8.77
C GLY A 346 -13.14 5.32 -7.46
N LEU A 347 -11.85 5.66 -7.51
CA LEU A 347 -11.08 6.02 -6.31
C LEU A 347 -11.47 7.44 -5.87
N ASN A 348 -11.90 7.58 -4.62
CA ASN A 348 -12.06 8.87 -3.95
C ASN A 348 -11.06 8.98 -2.81
N ILE A 349 -10.48 10.16 -2.61
CA ILE A 349 -9.64 10.52 -1.48
C ILE A 349 -10.24 11.69 -0.72
N TRP A 350 -9.84 11.86 0.54
CA TRP A 350 -10.17 13.04 1.33
C TRP A 350 -8.91 13.86 1.55
N LEU A 351 -8.99 15.12 1.13
CA LEU A 351 -7.96 16.11 1.41
C LEU A 351 -7.99 16.53 2.88
N ARG A 352 -6.95 17.24 3.33
CA ARG A 352 -6.86 17.73 4.72
C ARG A 352 -7.94 18.71 5.11
N ASN A 353 -8.48 19.45 4.15
CA ASN A 353 -9.63 20.32 4.38
C ASN A 353 -10.98 19.56 4.47
N GLY A 354 -10.95 18.23 4.49
CA GLY A 354 -12.13 17.37 4.61
C GLY A 354 -12.90 17.16 3.30
N LYS A 355 -12.50 17.81 2.19
CA LYS A 355 -13.17 17.63 0.90
C LYS A 355 -12.86 16.27 0.30
N LYS A 356 -13.91 15.58 -0.11
CA LYS A 356 -13.86 14.37 -0.94
C LYS A 356 -13.53 14.75 -2.39
N MET A 357 -12.62 14.00 -3.00
CA MET A 357 -12.18 14.19 -4.38
C MET A 357 -12.09 12.85 -5.10
N GLU A 358 -12.72 12.73 -6.27
CA GLU A 358 -12.50 11.60 -7.16
C GLU A 358 -11.16 11.77 -7.90
N VAL A 359 -10.26 10.81 -7.72
CA VAL A 359 -8.90 10.91 -8.27
C VAL A 359 -8.89 10.53 -9.75
N LYS A 360 -8.21 11.36 -10.54
CA LYS A 360 -7.84 11.07 -11.93
C LYS A 360 -6.33 10.99 -12.02
N VAL A 361 -5.81 9.80 -12.32
CA VAL A 361 -4.37 9.60 -12.57
C VAL A 361 -4.12 9.83 -14.07
N PRO A 362 -3.33 10.86 -14.47
CA PRO A 362 -2.98 11.05 -15.87
C PRO A 362 -2.19 9.88 -16.45
N VAL A 363 -2.16 9.77 -17.77
CA VAL A 363 -1.36 8.73 -18.46
C VAL A 363 0.12 8.95 -18.15
N GLY A 364 0.82 7.89 -17.76
CA GLY A 364 2.24 7.96 -17.38
C GLY A 364 2.51 8.48 -15.96
N CYS A 365 1.46 8.81 -15.19
CA CYS A 365 1.59 9.21 -13.79
C CYS A 365 1.29 8.04 -12.85
N LEU A 366 1.81 8.14 -11.64
CA LEU A 366 1.49 7.30 -10.49
C LEU A 366 0.89 8.18 -9.39
N LEU A 367 -0.10 7.66 -8.66
CA LEU A 367 -0.63 8.32 -7.46
C LEU A 367 0.13 7.81 -6.26
N ILE A 368 0.60 8.72 -5.40
CA ILE A 368 1.19 8.38 -4.10
C ILE A 368 0.34 9.00 -2.99
N GLN A 369 0.11 8.22 -1.93
CA GLN A 369 -0.63 8.65 -0.76
C GLN A 369 0.13 8.33 0.54
N SER A 370 0.03 9.21 1.52
CA SER A 370 0.59 9.04 2.86
C SER A 370 -0.09 7.88 3.58
N GLY A 371 0.69 6.95 4.12
CA GLY A 371 0.22 5.89 5.02
C GLY A 371 0.54 6.19 6.49
N LYS A 372 0.07 5.33 7.39
CA LYS A 372 0.18 5.53 8.85
C LYS A 372 1.62 5.49 9.36
N GLN A 373 2.53 4.76 8.71
CA GLN A 373 3.94 4.76 9.14
C GLN A 373 4.61 6.11 8.85
N LEU A 374 4.28 6.81 7.75
CA LEU A 374 4.76 8.18 7.53
C LEU A 374 4.20 9.14 8.59
N GLU A 375 2.93 8.98 8.96
CA GLU A 375 2.32 9.75 10.04
C GLU A 375 3.09 9.58 11.36
N TRP A 376 3.49 8.34 11.67
CA TRP A 376 4.30 8.05 12.85
C TRP A 376 5.69 8.70 12.80
N LEU A 377 6.37 8.60 11.65
CA LEU A 377 7.72 9.14 11.48
C LEU A 377 7.75 10.68 11.44
N THR A 378 6.61 11.32 11.16
CA THR A 378 6.46 12.79 11.13
C THR A 378 5.75 13.35 12.35
N GLY A 379 5.45 12.52 13.36
CA GLY A 379 4.76 12.98 14.57
C GLY A 379 3.39 13.63 14.29
N GLY A 380 2.69 13.17 13.26
CA GLY A 380 1.37 13.67 12.88
C GLY A 380 1.36 14.84 11.89
N ASP A 381 2.52 15.39 11.51
CA ASP A 381 2.58 16.46 10.50
C ASP A 381 2.04 15.97 9.14
N CYS A 382 2.39 14.74 8.76
CA CYS A 382 1.80 14.06 7.59
C CYS A 382 0.81 12.98 8.02
N LEU A 383 -0.46 13.34 8.13
CA LEU A 383 -1.51 12.37 8.45
C LEU A 383 -1.66 11.27 7.36
N ALA A 384 -2.19 10.10 7.71
CA ALA A 384 -2.56 9.09 6.73
C ALA A 384 -3.70 9.61 5.82
N GLY A 385 -3.66 9.28 4.54
CA GLY A 385 -4.70 9.63 3.58
C GLY A 385 -5.92 8.72 3.72
N MET A 386 -7.11 9.32 3.79
CA MET A 386 -8.37 8.56 3.79
C MET A 386 -8.88 8.40 2.37
N HIS A 387 -9.38 7.21 2.04
CA HIS A 387 -9.85 6.90 0.70
C HIS A 387 -10.90 5.80 0.67
N GLU A 388 -11.64 5.72 -0.43
CA GLU A 388 -12.60 4.66 -0.74
C GLU A 388 -12.59 4.36 -2.25
N VAL A 389 -13.19 3.23 -2.63
CA VAL A 389 -13.41 2.87 -4.02
C VAL A 389 -14.88 2.56 -4.26
N VAL A 390 -15.51 3.29 -5.18
CA VAL A 390 -16.94 3.21 -5.49
C VAL A 390 -17.16 3.17 -7.00
N VAL A 391 -18.20 2.47 -7.44
CA VAL A 391 -18.73 2.60 -8.81
C VAL A 391 -19.38 3.98 -8.96
N SER A 392 -18.72 4.89 -9.67
CA SER A 392 -19.22 6.23 -9.99
C SER A 392 -19.88 6.25 -11.38
N LYS A 393 -20.50 7.38 -11.74
CA LYS A 393 -21.03 7.59 -13.11
C LYS A 393 -19.95 7.41 -14.18
N ARG A 394 -18.73 7.90 -13.91
CA ARG A 394 -17.58 7.70 -14.81
C ARG A 394 -17.17 6.23 -14.91
N THR A 395 -17.40 5.44 -13.85
CA THR A 395 -17.22 3.98 -13.92
C THR A 395 -18.24 3.36 -14.88
N LEU A 396 -19.50 3.79 -14.84
CA LEU A 396 -20.54 3.32 -15.78
C LEU A 396 -20.21 3.68 -17.23
N ASP A 397 -19.76 4.90 -17.48
CA ASP A 397 -19.32 5.35 -18.81
C ASP A 397 -18.16 4.49 -19.32
N ALA A 398 -17.18 4.20 -18.44
CA ALA A 398 -16.06 3.32 -18.76
C ALA A 398 -16.49 1.86 -19.00
N ILE A 399 -17.51 1.36 -18.29
CA ILE A 399 -18.12 0.04 -18.53
C ILE A 399 -18.76 0.00 -19.92
N ALA A 400 -19.56 1.01 -20.28
CA ALA A 400 -20.21 1.07 -21.59
C ALA A 400 -19.17 1.06 -22.71
N LEU A 401 -18.15 1.91 -22.62
CA LEU A 401 -17.05 1.97 -23.58
C LEU A 401 -16.25 0.65 -23.65
N ALA A 402 -15.98 0.01 -22.52
CA ALA A 402 -15.27 -1.27 -22.49
C ALA A 402 -16.07 -2.39 -23.17
N LYS A 403 -17.40 -2.41 -23.01
CA LYS A 403 -18.29 -3.36 -23.70
C LYS A 403 -18.28 -3.14 -25.22
N GLU A 404 -18.37 -1.89 -25.67
CA GLU A 404 -18.28 -1.55 -27.10
C GLU A 404 -16.96 -1.99 -27.72
N GLN A 405 -15.87 -1.93 -26.95
CA GLN A 405 -14.52 -2.30 -27.38
C GLN A 405 -14.17 -3.76 -27.12
N ASN A 406 -15.11 -4.58 -26.62
CA ASN A 406 -14.89 -5.97 -26.22
C ASN A 406 -13.67 -6.17 -25.29
N ARG A 407 -13.47 -5.23 -24.35
CA ARG A 407 -12.40 -5.29 -23.34
C ARG A 407 -12.88 -5.97 -22.07
N SER A 408 -11.93 -6.40 -21.24
CA SER A 408 -12.20 -6.91 -19.90
C SER A 408 -13.05 -5.94 -19.09
N LEU A 409 -13.98 -6.49 -18.30
CA LEU A 409 -14.78 -5.77 -17.31
C LEU A 409 -14.30 -6.02 -15.87
N TRP A 410 -13.09 -6.57 -15.72
CA TRP A 410 -12.41 -6.59 -14.43
C TRP A 410 -11.76 -5.24 -14.19
N ARG A 411 -12.25 -4.52 -13.17
CA ARG A 411 -11.56 -3.34 -12.66
C ARG A 411 -10.37 -3.81 -11.83
N VAL A 412 -9.16 -3.53 -12.32
CA VAL A 412 -7.93 -3.79 -11.60
C VAL A 412 -7.31 -2.48 -11.10
N SER A 413 -6.90 -2.44 -9.83
CA SER A 413 -5.97 -1.43 -9.31
C SER A 413 -4.60 -2.07 -9.06
N SER A 414 -3.53 -1.40 -9.48
CA SER A 414 -2.15 -1.80 -9.27
C SER A 414 -1.58 -1.09 -8.05
N THR A 415 -2.01 -1.51 -6.86
CA THR A 415 -1.68 -0.85 -5.58
C THR A 415 -0.44 -1.49 -4.97
N LEU A 416 0.59 -0.72 -4.64
CA LEU A 416 1.75 -1.17 -3.88
C LEU A 416 1.85 -0.42 -2.56
N PHE A 417 1.98 -1.17 -1.48
CA PHE A 417 2.21 -0.69 -0.13
C PHE A 417 3.70 -0.75 0.18
N ALA A 418 4.39 0.39 0.18
CA ALA A 418 5.76 0.46 0.65
C ALA A 418 5.79 0.62 2.17
N HIS A 419 6.64 -0.15 2.84
CA HIS A 419 6.67 -0.32 4.28
C HIS A 419 8.05 0.04 4.79
N ILE A 420 8.09 0.56 6.01
CA ILE A 420 9.26 0.49 6.87
C ILE A 420 9.54 -0.98 7.23
N ALA A 421 10.82 -1.34 7.33
CA ALA A 421 11.29 -2.65 7.76
C ALA A 421 10.61 -3.08 9.05
N SER A 422 10.11 -4.31 9.10
CA SER A 422 9.31 -4.78 10.23
C SER A 422 10.05 -4.65 11.55
N ASP A 423 11.37 -4.88 11.56
CA ASP A 423 12.23 -4.80 12.74
C ASP A 423 12.66 -3.37 13.09
N ALA A 424 12.41 -2.37 12.24
CA ALA A 424 12.71 -0.98 12.54
C ALA A 424 11.70 -0.38 13.52
N ILE A 425 12.13 0.64 14.25
CA ILE A 425 11.31 1.35 15.23
C ILE A 425 10.68 2.57 14.55
N LEU A 426 9.35 2.60 14.51
CA LEU A 426 8.55 3.78 14.20
C LEU A 426 8.59 4.73 15.39
N LYS A 427 9.06 5.96 15.15
CA LYS A 427 9.03 7.09 16.08
C LYS A 427 9.20 8.39 15.28
N PRO A 428 8.74 9.54 15.78
CA PRO A 428 9.00 10.83 15.14
C PRO A 428 10.50 11.05 14.89
N LEU A 429 10.85 11.52 13.70
CA LEU A 429 12.24 11.69 13.26
C LEU A 429 12.71 13.15 13.34
N GLY A 430 13.96 13.36 13.73
CA GLY A 430 14.59 14.68 13.75
C GLY A 430 13.76 15.69 14.55
N HIS A 431 13.50 16.85 13.94
CA HIS A 431 12.74 17.92 14.59
C HIS A 431 11.26 17.57 14.84
N PHE A 432 10.70 16.53 14.21
CA PHE A 432 9.34 16.07 14.50
C PHE A 432 9.20 15.46 15.90
N ALA A 433 10.29 15.02 16.54
CA ALA A 433 10.26 14.56 17.93
C ALA A 433 9.94 15.69 18.93
N GLU A 434 10.16 16.94 18.53
CA GLU A 434 9.88 18.13 19.33
C GLU A 434 8.48 18.73 19.02
N ALA A 435 7.72 18.12 18.11
CA ALA A 435 6.37 18.57 17.77
C ALA A 435 5.43 18.40 18.97
N PRO A 436 4.45 19.31 19.18
CA PRO A 436 3.53 19.22 20.31
C PRO A 436 2.82 17.87 20.43
N ASP A 437 2.45 17.27 19.30
CA ASP A 437 1.71 16.01 19.23
C ASP A 437 2.62 14.77 19.12
N ALA A 438 3.95 14.93 19.19
CA ALA A 438 4.90 13.82 19.09
C ALA A 438 4.67 12.75 20.17
N HIS A 439 4.15 13.15 21.34
CA HIS A 439 3.81 12.26 22.44
C HIS A 439 2.70 11.23 22.08
N SER A 440 1.88 11.52 21.07
CA SER A 440 0.86 10.61 20.53
C SER A 440 1.45 9.48 19.66
N TYR A 441 2.74 9.54 19.36
CA TYR A 441 3.45 8.60 18.49
C TYR A 441 4.62 7.92 19.25
N PRO A 442 4.35 7.14 20.30
CA PRO A 442 5.39 6.48 21.09
C PRO A 442 6.22 5.51 20.23
N PRO A 443 7.46 5.18 20.60
CA PRO A 443 8.23 4.19 19.83
C PRO A 443 7.55 2.82 19.75
N ILE A 444 7.38 2.27 18.54
CA ILE A 444 6.84 0.92 18.30
C ILE A 444 7.59 0.23 17.16
N CYS A 445 7.74 -1.09 17.21
CA CYS A 445 8.29 -1.84 16.09
C CYS A 445 7.30 -1.84 14.91
N ALA A 446 7.76 -1.59 13.68
CA ALA A 446 6.87 -1.44 12.53
C ALA A 446 6.03 -2.69 12.25
N GLY A 447 6.62 -3.88 12.45
CA GLY A 447 5.91 -5.15 12.32
C GLY A 447 4.84 -5.35 13.39
N ASP A 448 5.08 -4.93 14.64
CA ASP A 448 4.07 -5.01 15.70
C ASP A 448 2.88 -4.11 15.38
N TYR A 449 3.16 -2.89 14.91
CA TYR A 449 2.11 -1.96 14.48
C TYR A 449 1.25 -2.57 13.37
N VAL A 450 1.87 -3.20 12.36
CA VAL A 450 1.15 -3.87 11.27
C VAL A 450 0.31 -5.03 11.79
N GLU A 451 0.85 -5.89 12.66
CA GLU A 451 0.10 -7.01 13.23
C GLU A 451 -1.11 -6.55 14.08
N GLN A 452 -0.95 -5.48 14.85
CA GLN A 452 -2.05 -4.86 15.60
C GLN A 452 -3.17 -4.39 14.65
N GLU A 453 -2.84 -3.68 13.58
CA GLU A 453 -3.84 -3.22 12.60
C GLU A 453 -4.54 -4.37 11.87
N LEU A 454 -3.81 -5.43 11.51
CA LEU A 454 -4.37 -6.61 10.85
C LEU A 454 -5.36 -7.37 11.74
N SER A 455 -5.18 -7.33 13.07
CA SER A 455 -6.13 -7.91 14.02
C SER A 455 -7.46 -7.16 14.08
N VAL A 456 -7.43 -5.83 13.93
CA VAL A 456 -8.65 -4.98 13.98
C VAL A 456 -9.57 -5.24 12.79
N ILE A 457 -9.01 -5.56 11.62
CA ILE A 457 -9.79 -5.82 10.39
C ILE A 457 -10.14 -7.31 10.20
N ASN A 458 -10.12 -8.11 11.26
CA ASN A 458 -10.48 -9.54 11.27
C ASN A 458 -9.65 -10.44 10.32
N LEU A 459 -8.48 -10.00 9.86
CA LEU A 459 -7.59 -10.87 9.08
C LEU A 459 -6.79 -11.80 9.99
N LYS A 460 -6.43 -11.32 11.19
CA LYS A 460 -5.88 -12.11 12.29
C LYS A 460 -7.02 -12.35 13.29
N GLY A 461 -7.63 -13.54 13.27
CA GLY A 461 -8.81 -13.88 14.08
C GLY A 461 -8.62 -13.59 15.58
N LYS A 462 -9.73 -13.54 16.35
CA LYS A 462 -9.76 -13.11 17.76
C LYS A 462 -8.99 -13.99 18.76
N ASP A 463 -8.47 -15.15 18.34
CA ASP A 463 -7.90 -16.17 19.23
C ASP A 463 -6.37 -16.17 19.27
N GLY A 464 -5.72 -15.07 18.88
CA GLY A 464 -4.26 -14.95 18.81
C GLY A 464 -3.58 -14.27 20.01
N VAL A 465 -3.99 -14.59 21.25
CA VAL A 465 -3.27 -14.23 22.48
C VAL A 465 -2.83 -15.49 23.21
#